data_AF-A0A5N6UPC3-F1
#
_entry.id   AF-A0A5N6UPC3-F1
#
_cell.length_a   1.000
_cell.length_b   1.000
_cell.length_c   1.000
_cell.angle_alpha   90.00
_cell.angle_beta   90.00
_cell.angle_gamma   90.00
#
_symmetry.space_group_name_H-M   'P 1'
#
loop_
_entity.id
_entity.type
_entity.pdbx_description
1 polymer ?
#
loop_
_entity_poly.entity_id
_entity_poly.type
_entity_poly.pdbx_seq_one_letter_code
_entity_poly.pdbx_strand_id
1 'polypeptide(L)'
;MASLTLDNYTVAWICALPLEAAVARVMLDKTHSPPQQLTHLNAYKFGELNGHHIVIAYLPNGVYGTVSAAAVVSRMRLTFPQLQFGLMVGIGGGVPSKSNDIRLGDVVVSKPSGKARHWMVSLPRNPKFVSRQDEITKLEELLAMQDGPRRVVIAGLGGIGKTQVAIELVYRIRDQDKKCSVFWLPCTSHAIIEQAFLNIAETLGLHDTKPAEVKEQIKTYLSSECAGKWLLVFDNADDTEMWLAANDTAPALEDMLFQSEQGRILFTTRNRKLAMKLALFNIISIPDIDKDTAIQILGKTLADKDLLKINITAASLLEQLAYLPLAITQASAYVVENSISLSDYLALLQEQEQDAVDLSEDFRDPGRYKEI
;
A
#
# COMPACT_ATOMS: atom_id res chain seq x y z
N MET A 1 49.05 24.95 -5.34
CA MET A 1 47.75 24.60 -4.72
C MET A 1 47.38 23.20 -5.18
N ALA A 2 46.89 22.35 -4.29
CA ALA A 2 46.45 21.00 -4.66
C ALA A 2 45.29 21.12 -5.67
N SER A 3 45.30 20.27 -6.71
CA SER A 3 44.20 20.19 -7.67
C SER A 3 42.98 19.60 -6.97
N LEU A 4 41.86 20.33 -6.98
CA LEU A 4 40.59 19.81 -6.46
C LEU A 4 40.05 18.71 -7.40
N THR A 5 39.58 17.62 -6.81
CA THR A 5 38.93 16.49 -7.47
C THR A 5 37.44 16.48 -7.14
N LEU A 6 36.68 15.57 -7.78
CA LEU A 6 35.25 15.39 -7.49
C LEU A 6 34.98 14.98 -6.03
N ASP A 7 35.92 14.27 -5.40
CA ASP A 7 35.82 13.82 -4.01
C ASP A 7 35.92 14.96 -2.99
N ASN A 8 36.36 16.15 -3.42
CA ASN A 8 36.47 17.27 -2.50
C ASN A 8 35.13 17.97 -2.25
N TYR A 9 34.10 17.71 -3.06
CA TYR A 9 32.80 18.38 -2.97
C TYR A 9 31.81 17.57 -2.13
N THR A 10 31.40 18.14 -1.00
CA THR A 10 30.56 17.46 0.00
C THR A 10 29.14 18.02 0.07
N VAL A 11 28.88 19.18 -0.55
CA VAL A 11 27.57 19.84 -0.53
C VAL A 11 27.08 20.08 -1.96
N ALA A 12 25.89 19.54 -2.28
CA ALA A 12 25.14 19.90 -3.47
C ALA A 12 24.20 21.06 -3.17
N TRP A 13 24.25 22.10 -4.00
CA TRP A 13 23.29 23.20 -4.03
C TRP A 13 22.47 23.09 -5.31
N ILE A 14 21.21 22.68 -5.18
CA ILE A 14 20.29 22.47 -6.30
C ILE A 14 19.37 23.68 -6.45
N CYS A 15 19.40 24.30 -7.61
CA CYS A 15 18.55 25.43 -7.98
C CYS A 15 17.43 24.95 -8.91
N ALA A 16 16.20 25.41 -8.71
CA ALA A 16 15.10 25.14 -9.63
C ALA A 16 15.23 25.96 -10.92
N LEU A 17 15.70 27.20 -10.81
CA LEU A 17 15.73 28.16 -11.90
C LEU A 17 17.16 28.63 -12.23
N PRO A 18 17.45 29.00 -13.50
CA PRO A 18 18.72 29.60 -13.87
C PRO A 18 19.08 30.87 -13.09
N LEU A 19 18.07 31.68 -12.74
CA LEU A 19 18.25 32.88 -11.92
C LEU A 19 18.76 32.55 -10.52
N GLU A 20 18.23 31.50 -9.91
CA GLU A 20 18.66 31.04 -8.58
C GLU A 20 20.12 30.55 -8.61
N ALA A 21 20.50 29.83 -9.67
CA ALA A 21 21.89 29.38 -9.86
C ALA A 21 22.86 30.56 -10.08
N ALA A 22 22.42 31.61 -10.76
CA ALA A 22 23.21 32.83 -10.92
C ALA A 22 23.47 33.52 -9.58
N VAL A 23 22.45 33.62 -8.72
CA VAL A 23 22.57 34.17 -7.36
C VAL A 23 23.45 33.28 -6.49
N ALA A 24 23.23 31.96 -6.51
CA ALA A 24 24.03 30.99 -5.75
C ALA A 24 25.53 31.10 -6.09
N ARG A 25 25.87 31.30 -7.37
CA ARG A 25 27.27 31.48 -7.79
C ARG A 25 27.90 32.76 -7.22
N VAL A 26 27.14 33.85 -7.12
CA VAL A 26 27.62 35.12 -6.56
C VAL A 26 27.79 35.03 -5.04
N MET A 27 27.06 34.13 -4.39
CA MET A 27 27.16 33.91 -2.94
C MET A 27 28.42 33.14 -2.53
N LEU A 28 29.11 32.46 -3.45
CA LEU A 28 30.33 31.70 -3.14
C LEU A 28 31.48 32.65 -2.74
N ASP A 29 32.23 32.28 -1.70
CA ASP A 29 33.45 32.98 -1.31
C ASP A 29 34.55 32.80 -2.36
N LYS A 30 34.61 31.61 -2.96
CA LYS A 30 35.58 31.28 -4.03
C LYS A 30 34.88 30.47 -5.12
N THR A 31 35.22 30.78 -6.38
CA THR A 31 34.82 29.95 -7.53
C THR A 31 35.97 29.04 -7.92
N HIS A 32 35.69 27.77 -8.17
CA HIS A 32 36.68 26.79 -8.61
C HIS A 32 36.52 26.49 -10.11
N SER A 33 37.64 26.20 -10.76
CA SER A 33 37.62 25.60 -12.10
C SER A 33 37.06 24.18 -12.02
N PRO A 34 36.34 23.69 -13.05
CA PRO A 34 35.87 22.31 -13.10
C PRO A 34 37.02 21.31 -12.90
N PRO A 35 36.83 20.27 -12.07
CA PRO A 35 37.81 19.19 -11.95
C PRO A 35 38.05 18.51 -13.29
N GLN A 36 39.30 18.17 -13.60
CA GLN A 36 39.71 17.61 -14.91
C GLN A 36 39.02 16.29 -15.27
N GLN A 37 38.53 15.56 -14.27
CA GLN A 37 37.83 14.27 -14.41
C GLN A 37 36.41 14.42 -15.00
N LEU A 38 35.87 15.64 -15.06
CA LEU A 38 34.47 15.88 -15.42
C LEU A 38 34.34 16.08 -16.93
N THR A 39 33.82 15.06 -17.63
CA THR A 39 33.65 15.06 -19.09
C THR A 39 32.45 15.87 -19.59
N HIS A 40 31.50 16.21 -18.72
CA HIS A 40 30.29 16.97 -19.03
C HIS A 40 30.34 18.40 -18.45
N LEU A 41 31.06 19.29 -19.13
CA LEU A 41 31.46 20.63 -18.65
C LEU A 41 30.32 21.62 -18.34
N ASN A 42 29.09 21.37 -18.81
CA ASN A 42 28.05 22.41 -18.86
C ASN A 42 26.97 22.33 -17.76
N ALA A 43 26.96 21.27 -16.94
CA ALA A 43 25.86 21.02 -15.98
C ALA A 43 26.12 21.54 -14.56
N TYR A 44 27.38 21.72 -14.16
CA TYR A 44 27.75 22.03 -12.78
C TYR A 44 28.59 23.29 -12.65
N LYS A 45 28.48 23.97 -11.51
CA LYS A 45 29.39 25.03 -11.07
C LYS A 45 30.02 24.65 -9.73
N PHE A 46 31.21 25.16 -9.47
CA PHE A 46 32.03 24.71 -8.35
C PHE A 46 32.53 25.91 -7.55
N GLY A 47 32.60 25.75 -6.23
CA GLY A 47 33.19 26.77 -5.38
C GLY A 47 33.29 26.39 -3.92
N GLU A 48 33.54 27.39 -3.10
CA GLU A 48 33.64 27.31 -1.64
C GLU A 48 32.71 28.35 -1.03
N LEU A 49 32.04 27.97 0.06
CA LEU A 49 31.30 28.90 0.92
C LEU A 49 31.52 28.50 2.38
N ASN A 50 32.06 29.42 3.17
CA ASN A 50 32.38 29.24 4.57
C ASN A 50 33.19 27.94 4.84
N GLY A 51 34.20 27.67 4.00
CA GLY A 51 35.04 26.48 4.10
C GLY A 51 34.42 25.17 3.59
N HIS A 52 33.17 25.19 3.11
CA HIS A 52 32.54 24.02 2.48
C HIS A 52 32.70 24.07 0.97
N HIS A 53 33.13 22.96 0.36
CA HIS A 53 33.19 22.84 -1.09
C HIS A 53 31.82 22.48 -1.66
N ILE A 54 31.30 23.37 -2.50
CA ILE A 54 29.94 23.31 -3.04
C ILE A 54 29.97 23.01 -4.53
N VAL A 55 29.11 22.07 -4.94
CA VAL A 55 28.73 21.88 -6.33
C VAL A 55 27.31 22.38 -6.54
N ILE A 56 27.15 23.35 -7.46
CA ILE A 56 25.86 23.93 -7.83
C ILE A 56 25.35 23.27 -9.11
N ALA A 57 24.11 22.83 -9.09
CA ALA A 57 23.38 22.34 -10.26
C ALA A 57 22.05 23.08 -10.40
N TYR A 58 21.50 23.15 -11.60
CA TYR A 58 20.14 23.64 -11.82
C TYR A 58 19.34 22.68 -12.69
N LEU A 59 18.01 22.73 -12.55
CA LEU A 59 17.12 21.83 -13.27
C LEU A 59 17.11 22.13 -14.79
N PRO A 60 16.78 21.14 -15.64
CA PRO A 60 16.61 21.35 -17.07
C PRO A 60 15.63 22.49 -17.38
N ASN A 61 15.92 23.26 -18.43
CA ASN A 61 15.15 24.45 -18.76
C ASN A 61 13.66 24.12 -18.97
N GLY A 62 12.77 24.87 -18.31
CA GLY A 62 11.32 24.65 -18.34
C GLY A 62 10.81 23.46 -17.52
N VAL A 63 11.68 22.72 -16.82
CA VAL A 63 11.31 21.55 -16.01
C VAL A 63 11.53 21.86 -14.53
N TYR A 64 10.46 21.92 -13.76
CA TYR A 64 10.49 22.13 -12.30
C TYR A 64 9.72 21.03 -11.57
N GLY A 65 9.92 20.93 -10.26
CA GLY A 65 9.22 19.96 -9.40
C GLY A 65 10.14 18.87 -8.82
N THR A 66 9.56 18.07 -7.92
CA THR A 66 10.28 17.11 -7.08
C THR A 66 10.97 16.00 -7.87
N VAL A 67 10.35 15.51 -8.95
CA VAL A 67 10.90 14.43 -9.80
C VAL A 67 12.17 14.88 -10.51
N SER A 68 12.19 16.09 -11.07
CA SER A 68 13.35 16.62 -11.78
C SER A 68 14.51 16.91 -10.81
N ALA A 69 14.20 17.45 -9.63
CA ALA A 69 15.18 17.63 -8.56
C ALA A 69 15.79 16.30 -8.10
N ALA A 70 14.96 15.26 -7.91
CA ALA A 70 15.44 13.92 -7.56
C ALA A 70 16.36 13.35 -8.64
N ALA A 71 16.01 13.48 -9.91
CA ALA A 71 16.84 13.00 -11.02
C ALA A 71 18.21 13.69 -11.07
N VAL A 72 18.27 15.01 -10.84
CA VAL A 72 19.53 15.76 -10.76
C VAL A 72 20.37 15.29 -9.57
N VAL A 73 19.77 15.15 -8.39
CA VAL A 73 20.46 14.68 -7.17
C VAL A 73 21.00 13.25 -7.37
N SER A 74 20.24 12.33 -7.96
CA SER A 74 20.70 10.97 -8.24
C SER A 74 21.94 10.97 -9.14
N ARG A 75 21.96 11.80 -10.19
CA ARG A 75 23.15 11.96 -11.05
C ARG A 75 24.33 12.58 -10.31
N MET A 76 24.08 13.56 -9.46
CA MET A 76 25.13 14.18 -8.64
C MET A 76 25.75 13.17 -7.68
N ARG A 77 24.96 12.33 -7.00
CA ARG A 77 25.50 11.28 -6.12
C ARG A 77 26.41 10.29 -6.85
N LEU A 78 26.07 9.94 -8.09
CA LEU A 78 26.92 9.10 -8.92
C LEU A 78 28.22 9.80 -9.37
N THR A 79 28.16 11.12 -9.55
CA THR A 79 29.30 11.92 -10.04
C THR A 79 30.24 12.36 -8.92
N PHE A 80 29.71 12.61 -7.72
CA PHE A 80 30.43 13.16 -6.55
C PHE A 80 30.37 12.15 -5.40
N PRO A 81 31.37 11.27 -5.25
CA PRO A 81 31.31 10.15 -4.31
C PRO A 81 31.24 10.56 -2.84
N GLN A 82 31.77 11.74 -2.51
CA GLN A 82 31.83 12.28 -1.15
C GLN A 82 30.70 13.26 -0.83
N LEU A 83 29.66 13.32 -1.66
CA LEU A 83 28.52 14.19 -1.41
C LEU A 83 27.76 13.76 -0.13
N GLN A 84 27.73 14.63 0.87
CA GLN A 84 27.10 14.36 2.17
C GLN A 84 25.71 15.00 2.28
N PHE A 85 25.56 16.22 1.75
CA PHE A 85 24.32 16.98 1.86
C PHE A 85 23.87 17.50 0.49
N GLY A 86 22.56 17.46 0.25
CA GLY A 86 21.93 18.10 -0.89
C GLY A 86 20.89 19.11 -0.41
N LEU A 87 21.06 20.37 -0.80
CA LEU A 87 20.19 21.47 -0.44
C LEU A 87 19.49 21.99 -1.69
N MET A 88 18.17 21.93 -1.71
CA MET A 88 17.38 22.65 -2.72
C MET A 88 17.18 24.08 -2.21
N VAL A 89 17.75 25.05 -2.90
CA VAL A 89 17.76 26.45 -2.48
C VAL A 89 17.30 27.32 -3.65
N GLY A 90 16.27 28.12 -3.40
CA GLY A 90 15.61 28.91 -4.44
C GLY A 90 14.48 29.74 -3.88
N ILE A 91 13.63 30.26 -4.76
CA ILE A 91 12.48 31.09 -4.41
C ILE A 91 11.38 30.18 -3.87
N GLY A 92 10.99 30.40 -2.61
CA GLY A 92 9.91 29.66 -1.92
C GLY A 92 8.50 30.07 -2.36
N GLY A 93 8.18 29.97 -3.65
CA GLY A 93 6.84 30.28 -4.18
C GLY A 93 5.79 29.33 -3.59
N GLY A 94 4.98 29.81 -2.63
CA GLY A 94 3.95 29.02 -1.94
C GLY A 94 4.24 28.72 -0.46
N VAL A 95 5.34 29.25 0.08
CA VAL A 95 5.71 29.09 1.49
C VAL A 95 4.86 29.96 2.44
N PRO A 96 4.52 31.23 2.13
CA PRO A 96 3.63 32.02 2.98
C PRO A 96 2.21 31.44 3.03
N SER A 97 1.64 31.33 4.23
CA SER A 97 0.28 30.85 4.44
C SER A 97 -0.40 31.57 5.61
N LYS A 98 -1.71 31.41 5.78
CA LYS A 98 -2.41 31.97 6.96
C LYS A 98 -1.92 31.37 8.29
N SER A 99 -1.29 30.20 8.27
CA SER A 99 -0.81 29.51 9.47
C SER A 99 0.65 29.82 9.81
N ASN A 100 1.42 30.37 8.87
CA ASN A 100 2.84 30.68 9.04
C ASN A 100 3.10 32.13 8.58
N ASP A 101 3.38 33.04 9.52
CA ASP A 101 3.73 34.45 9.23
C ASP A 101 5.15 34.52 8.66
N ILE A 102 5.26 34.34 7.35
CA ILE A 102 6.52 34.34 6.59
C ILE A 102 6.54 35.60 5.73
N ARG A 103 7.59 36.41 5.90
CA ARG A 103 7.73 37.75 5.31
C ARG A 103 8.94 37.83 4.39
N LEU A 104 8.97 38.87 3.56
CA LEU A 104 10.11 39.15 2.70
C LEU A 104 11.36 39.41 3.56
N GLY A 105 12.41 38.62 3.34
CA GLY A 105 13.65 38.65 4.12
C GLY A 105 13.85 37.45 5.04
N ASP A 106 12.80 36.65 5.28
CA ASP A 106 12.92 35.45 6.09
C ASP A 106 13.63 34.32 5.33
N VAL A 107 14.47 33.57 6.05
CA VAL A 107 15.05 32.31 5.57
C VAL A 107 14.22 31.16 6.12
N VAL A 108 13.56 30.43 5.21
CA VAL A 108 12.75 29.28 5.59
C VAL A 108 13.55 28.00 5.35
N VAL A 109 13.77 27.24 6.41
CA VAL A 109 14.44 25.93 6.35
C VAL A 109 13.40 24.85 6.57
N SER A 110 13.26 23.94 5.61
CA SER A 110 12.42 22.75 5.73
C SER A 110 13.27 21.50 5.67
N LYS A 111 12.99 20.53 6.54
CA LYS A 111 13.48 19.16 6.41
C LYS A 111 12.33 18.34 5.82
N PRO A 112 12.56 17.48 4.82
CA PRO A 112 11.54 16.53 4.41
C PRO A 112 11.12 15.70 5.62
N SER A 113 9.95 16.03 6.16
CA SER A 113 9.35 15.38 7.33
C SER A 113 8.26 14.39 6.93
N GLY A 114 8.02 14.24 5.63
CA GLY A 114 7.15 13.22 5.08
C GLY A 114 7.77 11.85 5.31
N LYS A 115 7.35 11.15 6.37
CA LYS A 115 7.16 9.70 6.25
C LYS A 115 6.21 9.55 5.06
N ALA A 116 6.73 9.11 3.92
CA ALA A 116 5.88 8.91 2.76
C ALA A 116 4.82 7.90 3.19
N ARG A 117 3.56 8.32 3.17
CA ARG A 117 2.47 7.37 3.37
C ARG A 117 2.44 6.50 2.12
N HIS A 118 2.47 5.19 2.33
CA HIS A 118 2.33 4.23 1.25
C HIS A 118 0.92 3.64 1.29
N TRP A 119 0.27 3.54 0.13
CA TRP A 119 -1.04 2.93 -0.02
C TRP A 119 -0.98 1.94 -1.18
N MET A 120 -0.97 0.65 -0.86
CA MET A 120 -0.84 -0.44 -1.83
C MET A 120 -2.10 -1.30 -1.93
N VAL A 121 -3.27 -0.75 -1.55
CA VAL A 121 -4.55 -1.46 -1.66
C VAL A 121 -5.16 -1.15 -3.03
N SER A 122 -5.16 -2.14 -3.92
CA SER A 122 -5.76 -2.06 -5.26
C SER A 122 -7.27 -2.36 -5.27
N LEU A 123 -7.79 -2.96 -4.19
CA LEU A 123 -9.20 -3.31 -4.05
C LEU A 123 -10.04 -2.07 -3.65
N PRO A 124 -11.12 -1.76 -4.38
CA PRO A 124 -11.98 -0.63 -4.06
C PRO A 124 -12.80 -0.89 -2.78
N ARG A 125 -13.13 0.17 -2.04
CA ARG A 125 -14.10 0.07 -0.93
C ARG A 125 -15.45 -0.32 -1.51
N ASN A 126 -16.13 -1.27 -0.87
CA ASN A 126 -17.45 -1.69 -1.29
C ASN A 126 -18.53 -0.73 -0.75
N PRO A 127 -19.18 0.09 -1.60
CA PRO A 127 -20.24 1.01 -1.15
C PRO A 127 -21.51 0.28 -0.71
N LYS A 128 -21.66 -1.00 -1.09
CA LYS A 128 -22.78 -1.86 -0.74
C LYS A 128 -22.49 -2.77 0.45
N PHE A 129 -21.39 -2.55 1.19
CA PHE A 129 -21.06 -3.34 2.38
C PHE A 129 -22.24 -3.37 3.38
N VAL A 130 -22.51 -4.53 3.98
CA VAL A 130 -23.63 -4.77 4.89
C VAL A 130 -23.12 -5.40 6.17
N SER A 131 -23.62 -4.91 7.32
CA SER A 131 -23.38 -5.50 8.64
C SER A 131 -21.89 -5.52 9.06
N ARG A 132 -21.53 -6.42 9.97
CA ARG A 132 -20.17 -6.67 10.50
C ARG A 132 -19.54 -5.58 11.35
N GLN A 133 -20.36 -4.70 11.91
CA GLN A 133 -19.87 -3.55 12.68
C GLN A 133 -19.17 -4.00 13.97
N ASP A 134 -19.65 -5.03 14.65
CA ASP A 134 -19.08 -5.52 15.90
C ASP A 134 -17.68 -6.12 15.67
N GLU A 135 -17.53 -6.94 14.63
CA GLU A 135 -16.26 -7.54 14.24
C GLU A 135 -15.25 -6.47 13.80
N ILE A 136 -15.69 -5.48 13.02
CA ILE A 136 -14.81 -4.37 12.62
C ILE A 136 -14.39 -3.53 13.82
N THR A 137 -15.32 -3.20 14.72
CA THR A 137 -15.02 -2.39 15.92
C THR A 137 -13.98 -3.12 16.79
N LYS A 138 -14.15 -4.42 16.99
CA LYS A 138 -13.19 -5.24 17.73
C LYS A 138 -11.81 -5.31 17.04
N LEU A 139 -11.77 -5.37 15.70
CA LEU A 139 -10.52 -5.29 14.95
C LEU A 139 -9.84 -3.93 15.10
N GLU A 140 -10.59 -2.83 15.01
CA GLU A 140 -10.10 -1.47 15.21
C GLU A 140 -9.51 -1.30 16.62
N GLU A 141 -10.19 -1.78 17.65
CA GLU A 141 -9.71 -1.76 19.03
C GLU A 141 -8.38 -2.51 19.19
N LEU A 142 -8.30 -3.75 18.70
CA LEU A 142 -7.07 -4.56 18.79
C LEU A 142 -5.89 -3.90 18.07
N LEU A 143 -6.13 -3.29 16.90
CA LEU A 143 -5.07 -2.66 16.10
C LEU A 143 -4.64 -1.29 16.66
N ALA A 144 -5.54 -0.57 17.32
CA ALA A 144 -5.28 0.76 17.88
C ALA A 144 -4.47 0.73 19.20
N MET A 145 -4.54 -0.37 19.96
CA MET A 145 -3.80 -0.52 21.22
C MET A 145 -2.28 -0.44 21.00
N GLN A 146 -1.59 0.43 21.74
CA GLN A 146 -0.14 0.62 21.63
C GLN A 146 0.63 -0.68 21.94
N ASP A 147 0.30 -1.31 23.07
CA ASP A 147 0.81 -2.62 23.51
C ASP A 147 -0.10 -3.78 23.04
N GLY A 148 -0.91 -3.51 22.03
CA GLY A 148 -1.82 -4.47 21.42
C GLY A 148 -1.09 -5.55 20.62
N PRO A 149 -1.85 -6.56 20.17
CA PRO A 149 -1.28 -7.64 19.39
C PRO A 149 -0.66 -7.14 18.09
N ARG A 150 0.54 -7.63 17.78
CA ARG A 150 1.22 -7.33 16.50
C ARG A 150 0.58 -8.07 15.32
N ARG A 151 -0.11 -9.18 15.60
CA ARG A 151 -0.74 -10.05 14.61
C ARG A 151 -2.20 -10.27 15.00
N VAL A 152 -3.09 -10.06 14.05
CA VAL A 152 -4.52 -10.32 14.18
C VAL A 152 -4.98 -11.14 12.98
N VAL A 153 -5.85 -12.12 13.20
CA VAL A 153 -6.35 -12.99 12.13
C VAL A 153 -7.87 -12.84 12.01
N ILE A 154 -8.35 -12.66 10.79
CA ILE A 154 -9.76 -12.79 10.42
C ILE A 154 -9.96 -14.20 9.87
N ALA A 155 -10.72 -15.03 10.59
CA ALA A 155 -10.96 -16.43 10.25
C ALA A 155 -12.44 -16.69 9.93
N GLY A 156 -12.73 -17.69 9.10
CA GLY A 156 -14.11 -18.02 8.73
C GLY A 156 -14.20 -18.80 7.41
N LEU A 157 -15.40 -19.31 7.10
CA LEU A 157 -15.63 -20.16 5.93
C LEU A 157 -15.31 -19.45 4.59
N GLY A 158 -15.13 -20.24 3.53
CA GLY A 158 -15.01 -19.70 2.17
C GLY A 158 -16.24 -18.87 1.80
N GLY A 159 -16.05 -17.75 1.08
CA GLY A 159 -17.16 -16.91 0.65
C GLY A 159 -17.87 -16.08 1.74
N ILE A 160 -17.51 -16.22 3.03
CA ILE A 160 -18.21 -15.54 4.15
C ILE A 160 -17.95 -14.02 4.25
N GLY A 161 -17.03 -13.48 3.44
CA GLY A 161 -16.73 -12.05 3.40
C GLY A 161 -15.52 -11.56 4.21
N LYS A 162 -14.59 -12.44 4.61
CA LYS A 162 -13.36 -12.06 5.35
C LYS A 162 -12.57 -10.93 4.66
N THR A 163 -12.32 -11.08 3.37
CA THR A 163 -11.61 -10.08 2.55
C THR A 163 -12.38 -8.75 2.52
N GLN A 164 -13.71 -8.77 2.47
CA GLN A 164 -14.54 -7.57 2.51
C GLN A 164 -14.45 -6.86 3.87
N VAL A 165 -14.41 -7.60 4.98
CA VAL A 165 -14.17 -7.05 6.32
C VAL A 165 -12.78 -6.40 6.41
N ALA A 166 -11.75 -7.06 5.88
CA ALA A 166 -10.39 -6.52 5.83
C ALA A 166 -10.30 -5.24 4.97
N ILE A 167 -10.97 -5.21 3.81
CA ILE A 167 -11.08 -4.02 2.96
C ILE A 167 -11.74 -2.88 3.74
N GLU A 168 -12.92 -3.09 4.30
CA GLU A 168 -13.63 -2.04 5.03
C GLU A 168 -12.79 -1.50 6.20
N LEU A 169 -12.10 -2.37 6.93
CA LEU A 169 -11.18 -2.00 8.01
C LEU A 169 -10.02 -1.12 7.52
N VAL A 170 -9.31 -1.48 6.44
CA VAL A 170 -8.18 -0.67 5.95
C VAL A 170 -8.63 0.70 5.46
N TYR A 171 -9.84 0.80 4.87
CA TYR A 171 -10.42 2.08 4.46
C TYR A 171 -10.79 2.94 5.67
N ARG A 172 -11.34 2.36 6.75
CA ARG A 172 -11.60 3.09 8.00
C ARG A 172 -10.33 3.60 8.66
N ILE A 173 -9.31 2.75 8.77
CA ILE A 173 -7.99 3.14 9.28
C ILE A 173 -7.40 4.28 8.47
N ARG A 174 -7.52 4.22 7.15
CA ARG A 174 -7.07 5.29 6.24
C ARG A 174 -7.79 6.61 6.47
N ASP A 175 -9.10 6.55 6.68
CA ASP A 175 -9.94 7.72 6.90
C ASP A 175 -9.64 8.37 8.27
N GLN A 176 -9.31 7.56 9.29
CA GLN A 176 -9.00 7.98 10.66
C GLN A 176 -7.53 8.43 10.84
N ASP A 177 -6.55 7.68 10.33
CA ASP A 177 -5.11 7.95 10.46
C ASP A 177 -4.45 8.11 9.09
N LYS A 178 -4.39 9.36 8.62
CA LYS A 178 -3.77 9.72 7.33
C LYS A 178 -2.27 9.49 7.28
N LYS A 179 -1.60 9.15 8.40
CA LYS A 179 -0.16 8.88 8.46
C LYS A 179 0.16 7.38 8.43
N CYS A 180 -0.84 6.52 8.57
CA CYS A 180 -0.65 5.07 8.51
C CYS A 180 -0.43 4.61 7.06
N SER A 181 0.66 3.89 6.82
CA SER A 181 0.90 3.19 5.55
C SER A 181 0.16 1.87 5.52
N VAL A 182 -0.40 1.49 4.37
CA VAL A 182 -1.11 0.20 4.21
C VAL A 182 -0.55 -0.56 3.02
N PHE A 183 -0.09 -1.76 3.29
CA PHE A 183 0.44 -2.70 2.30
C PHE A 183 -0.48 -3.93 2.25
N TRP A 184 -0.85 -4.36 1.04
CA TRP A 184 -1.80 -5.45 0.83
C TRP A 184 -1.18 -6.53 -0.04
N LEU A 185 -1.14 -7.77 0.44
CA LEU A 185 -0.53 -8.91 -0.23
C LEU A 185 -1.56 -10.02 -0.43
N PRO A 186 -1.85 -10.39 -1.67
CA PRO A 186 -2.59 -11.60 -1.98
C PRO A 186 -1.69 -12.83 -1.74
N CYS A 187 -2.17 -13.79 -0.96
CA CYS A 187 -1.44 -15.02 -0.61
C CYS A 187 -2.00 -16.25 -1.33
N THR A 188 -2.31 -16.10 -2.62
CA THR A 188 -2.88 -17.18 -3.43
C THR A 188 -1.82 -18.10 -4.05
N SER A 189 -0.57 -17.65 -4.19
CA SER A 189 0.56 -18.47 -4.64
C SER A 189 1.91 -17.85 -4.24
N HIS A 190 2.98 -18.66 -4.26
CA HIS A 190 4.34 -18.17 -4.01
C HIS A 190 4.75 -17.04 -4.98
N ALA A 191 4.45 -17.20 -6.28
CA ALA A 191 4.81 -16.21 -7.29
C ALA A 191 4.12 -14.86 -7.06
N ILE A 192 2.84 -14.87 -6.66
CA ILE A 192 2.09 -13.64 -6.38
C ILE A 192 2.64 -12.94 -5.12
N ILE A 193 3.02 -13.70 -4.10
CA ILE A 193 3.64 -13.16 -2.88
C ILE A 193 5.00 -12.52 -3.19
N GLU A 194 5.84 -13.19 -3.98
CA GLU A 194 7.14 -12.65 -4.40
C GLU A 194 6.98 -11.35 -5.19
N GLN A 195 6.06 -11.32 -6.14
CA GLN A 195 5.75 -10.10 -6.89
C GLN A 195 5.20 -8.99 -5.98
N ALA A 196 4.36 -9.33 -5.01
CA ALA A 196 3.84 -8.35 -4.05
C ALA A 196 4.96 -7.74 -3.20
N PHE A 197 5.96 -8.53 -2.77
CA PHE A 197 7.13 -8.00 -2.08
C PHE A 197 7.99 -7.10 -2.98
N LEU A 198 8.17 -7.44 -4.25
CA LEU A 198 8.87 -6.57 -5.21
C LEU A 198 8.15 -5.22 -5.34
N ASN A 199 6.83 -5.23 -5.46
CA ASN A 199 6.02 -4.01 -5.53
C ASN A 199 6.13 -3.16 -4.26
N ILE A 200 6.25 -3.79 -3.08
CA ILE A 200 6.51 -3.07 -1.81
C ILE A 200 7.88 -2.42 -1.86
N ALA A 201 8.93 -3.14 -2.25
CA ALA A 201 10.28 -2.58 -2.33
C ALA A 201 10.34 -1.37 -3.28
N GLU A 202 9.72 -1.48 -4.46
CA GLU A 202 9.59 -0.37 -5.40
C GLU A 202 8.85 0.82 -4.78
N THR A 203 7.72 0.56 -4.10
CA THR A 203 6.91 1.59 -3.42
C THR A 203 7.69 2.30 -2.31
N LEU A 204 8.60 1.58 -1.63
CA LEU A 204 9.48 2.10 -0.59
C LEU A 204 10.72 2.82 -1.15
N GLY A 205 10.91 2.83 -2.48
CA GLY A 205 12.10 3.41 -3.12
C GLY A 205 13.37 2.58 -2.91
N LEU A 206 13.23 1.29 -2.59
CA LEU A 206 14.34 0.35 -2.49
C LEU A 206 14.71 -0.11 -3.91
N HIS A 207 15.43 0.77 -4.63
CA HIS A 207 15.94 0.49 -5.97
C HIS A 207 17.25 -0.33 -5.90
N ASP A 208 17.53 -1.11 -6.95
CA ASP A 208 18.74 -1.94 -7.14
C ASP A 208 18.91 -3.16 -6.22
N THR A 209 17.84 -3.62 -5.58
CA THR A 209 17.87 -4.79 -4.71
C THR A 209 17.79 -6.11 -5.51
N LYS A 210 18.67 -7.06 -5.22
CA LYS A 210 18.56 -8.41 -5.79
C LYS A 210 17.29 -9.09 -5.25
N PRO A 211 16.54 -9.89 -6.03
CA PRO A 211 15.31 -10.54 -5.58
C PRO A 211 15.45 -11.32 -4.25
N ALA A 212 16.60 -11.95 -4.02
CA ALA A 212 16.90 -12.69 -2.79
C ALA A 212 17.05 -11.78 -1.53
N GLU A 213 17.37 -10.50 -1.71
CA GLU A 213 17.64 -9.54 -0.63
C GLU A 213 16.42 -8.63 -0.34
N VAL A 214 15.43 -8.60 -1.24
CA VAL A 214 14.25 -7.72 -1.19
C VAL A 214 13.51 -7.83 0.15
N LYS A 215 13.23 -9.06 0.57
CA LYS A 215 12.41 -9.31 1.76
C LYS A 215 13.12 -8.84 3.04
N GLU A 216 14.44 -9.01 3.12
CA GLU A 216 15.24 -8.57 4.28
C GLU A 216 15.37 -7.04 4.35
N GLN A 217 15.46 -6.36 3.19
CA GLN A 217 15.46 -4.91 3.16
C GLN A 217 14.10 -4.31 3.55
N ILE A 218 13.00 -4.91 3.08
CA ILE A 218 11.65 -4.53 3.52
C ILE A 218 11.53 -4.72 5.04
N LYS A 219 12.06 -5.82 5.57
CA LYS A 219 12.10 -6.07 7.02
C LYS A 219 12.85 -4.98 7.77
N THR A 220 14.06 -4.67 7.31
CA THR A 220 14.87 -3.59 7.88
C THR A 220 14.14 -2.25 7.86
N TYR A 221 13.49 -1.91 6.75
CA TYR A 221 12.73 -0.67 6.62
C TYR A 221 11.53 -0.63 7.58
N LEU A 222 10.65 -1.64 7.54
CA LEU A 222 9.41 -1.68 8.33
C LEU A 222 9.66 -1.80 9.84
N SER A 223 10.80 -2.35 10.25
CA SER A 223 11.24 -2.38 11.64
C SER A 223 11.86 -1.06 12.13
N SER A 224 12.23 -0.15 11.24
CA SER A 224 12.86 1.12 11.61
C SER A 224 11.85 2.22 11.95
N GLU A 225 12.29 3.26 12.66
CA GLU A 225 11.45 4.41 12.99
C GLU A 225 10.96 5.19 11.76
N CYS A 226 11.68 5.09 10.63
CA CYS A 226 11.35 5.83 9.42
C CYS A 226 10.05 5.34 8.77
N ALA A 227 9.71 4.04 8.92
CA ALA A 227 8.47 3.48 8.42
C ALA A 227 7.22 4.05 9.11
N GLY A 228 7.35 4.50 10.36
CA GLY A 228 6.21 5.00 11.14
C GLY A 228 5.15 3.94 11.36
N LYS A 229 3.87 4.36 11.41
CA LYS A 229 2.75 3.43 11.55
C LYS A 229 2.46 2.76 10.22
N TRP A 230 2.32 1.44 10.25
CA TRP A 230 1.94 0.68 9.07
C TRP A 230 1.06 -0.53 9.41
N LEU A 231 0.21 -0.89 8.46
CA LEU A 231 -0.58 -2.11 8.47
C LEU A 231 -0.23 -2.95 7.24
N LEU A 232 0.09 -4.21 7.49
CA LEU A 232 0.37 -5.20 6.46
C LEU A 232 -0.76 -6.23 6.45
N VAL A 233 -1.44 -6.38 5.31
CA VAL A 233 -2.52 -7.35 5.15
C VAL A 233 -2.05 -8.50 4.28
N PHE A 234 -2.10 -9.72 4.82
CA PHE A 234 -1.95 -10.97 4.08
C PHE A 234 -3.33 -11.58 3.86
N ASP A 235 -3.85 -11.44 2.65
CA ASP A 235 -5.18 -11.90 2.28
C ASP A 235 -5.13 -13.29 1.64
N ASN A 236 -6.04 -14.18 2.01
CA ASN A 236 -6.07 -15.60 1.59
C ASN A 236 -4.87 -16.43 2.04
N ALA A 237 -4.39 -16.23 3.27
CA ALA A 237 -3.34 -17.02 3.90
C ALA A 237 -3.85 -18.43 4.29
N ASP A 238 -4.10 -19.30 3.30
CA ASP A 238 -4.73 -20.61 3.51
C ASP A 238 -3.73 -21.79 3.54
N ASP A 239 -2.62 -21.66 2.82
CA ASP A 239 -1.63 -22.71 2.61
C ASP A 239 -0.71 -22.87 3.84
N THR A 240 -0.86 -23.98 4.55
CA THR A 240 -0.09 -24.23 5.79
C THR A 240 1.40 -24.45 5.52
N GLU A 241 1.76 -25.08 4.40
CA GLU A 241 3.16 -25.38 4.08
C GLU A 241 3.91 -24.11 3.75
N MET A 242 3.33 -23.27 2.90
CA MET A 242 3.88 -21.96 2.52
C MET A 242 4.18 -21.06 3.73
N TRP A 243 3.34 -21.14 4.76
CA TRP A 243 3.45 -20.28 5.95
C TRP A 243 4.39 -20.82 7.02
N LEU A 244 4.49 -22.14 7.19
CA LEU A 244 5.11 -22.77 8.36
C LEU A 244 6.26 -23.72 8.05
N ALA A 245 6.34 -24.24 6.82
CA ALA A 245 7.42 -25.13 6.43
C ALA A 245 8.55 -24.29 5.84
N ALA A 246 9.71 -24.30 6.49
CA ALA A 246 10.94 -23.89 5.83
C ALA A 246 11.31 -25.00 4.84
N ASN A 247 11.64 -24.61 3.60
CA ASN A 247 12.18 -25.51 2.59
C ASN A 247 13.64 -25.14 2.31
N ASP A 248 14.40 -26.06 1.68
CA ASP A 248 15.84 -25.89 1.44
C ASP A 248 16.19 -24.62 0.63
N THR A 249 15.20 -24.03 -0.05
CA THR A 249 15.35 -22.85 -0.91
C THR A 249 14.77 -21.55 -0.33
N ALA A 250 13.95 -21.59 0.72
CA ALA A 250 13.38 -20.39 1.34
C ALA A 250 12.95 -20.61 2.81
N PRO A 251 13.14 -19.62 3.70
CA PRO A 251 12.57 -19.67 5.04
C PRO A 251 11.03 -19.59 4.98
N ALA A 252 10.37 -20.08 6.03
CA ALA A 252 8.93 -19.97 6.16
C ALA A 252 8.51 -18.49 6.17
N LEU A 253 7.36 -18.14 5.58
CA LEU A 253 6.89 -16.76 5.57
C LEU A 253 6.69 -16.18 6.99
N GLU A 254 6.43 -17.04 7.98
CA GLU A 254 6.35 -16.62 9.38
C GLU A 254 7.68 -16.06 9.92
N ASP A 255 8.82 -16.63 9.52
CA ASP A 255 10.15 -16.17 9.95
C ASP A 255 10.48 -14.78 9.40
N MET A 256 9.71 -14.35 8.40
CA MET A 256 9.83 -13.07 7.72
C MET A 256 8.96 -11.99 8.35
N LEU A 257 8.14 -12.33 9.36
CA LEU A 257 7.21 -11.37 9.96
C LEU A 257 7.96 -10.27 10.71
N PHE A 258 7.59 -9.04 10.36
CA PHE A 258 8.28 -7.83 10.77
C PHE A 258 8.02 -7.51 12.25
N GLN A 259 9.09 -7.28 13.01
CA GLN A 259 8.99 -6.83 14.40
C GLN A 259 9.03 -5.30 14.40
N SER A 260 7.91 -4.67 14.73
CA SER A 260 7.80 -3.22 14.85
C SER A 260 6.79 -2.86 15.93
N GLU A 261 7.14 -1.88 16.76
CA GLU A 261 6.24 -1.31 17.76
C GLU A 261 5.05 -0.58 17.12
N GLN A 262 5.27 0.00 15.95
CA GLN A 262 4.30 0.81 15.19
C GLN A 262 3.62 0.03 14.07
N GLY A 263 4.07 -1.20 13.82
CA GLY A 263 3.56 -2.08 12.78
C GLY A 263 2.48 -3.03 13.28
N ARG A 264 1.50 -3.32 12.43
CA ARG A 264 0.50 -4.36 12.66
C ARG A 264 0.36 -5.25 11.43
N ILE A 265 0.07 -6.52 11.67
CA ILE A 265 -0.14 -7.52 10.62
C ILE A 265 -1.54 -8.09 10.76
N LEU A 266 -2.29 -8.09 9.67
CA LEU A 266 -3.62 -8.65 9.56
C LEU A 266 -3.59 -9.81 8.57
N PHE A 267 -4.18 -10.94 8.94
CA PHE A 267 -4.34 -12.09 8.05
C PHE A 267 -5.81 -12.33 7.77
N THR A 268 -6.15 -12.77 6.55
CA THR A 268 -7.44 -13.43 6.28
C THR A 268 -7.18 -14.89 5.93
N THR A 269 -7.93 -15.82 6.50
CA THR A 269 -7.75 -17.26 6.24
C THR A 269 -9.03 -18.05 6.47
N ARG A 270 -9.27 -19.10 5.68
CA ARG A 270 -10.29 -20.12 6.00
C ARG A 270 -9.72 -21.31 6.78
N ASN A 271 -8.39 -21.37 6.92
CA ASN A 271 -7.71 -22.45 7.61
C ASN A 271 -7.61 -22.15 9.11
N ARG A 272 -8.54 -22.71 9.89
CA ARG A 272 -8.60 -22.51 11.34
C ARG A 272 -7.35 -22.99 12.08
N LYS A 273 -6.69 -24.05 11.60
CA LYS A 273 -5.45 -24.56 12.23
C LYS A 273 -4.30 -23.58 12.00
N LEU A 274 -4.19 -23.03 10.79
CA LEU A 274 -3.20 -22.00 10.48
C LEU A 274 -3.47 -20.71 11.26
N ALA A 275 -4.72 -20.28 11.37
CA ALA A 275 -5.11 -19.11 12.19
C ALA A 275 -4.61 -19.20 13.64
N MET A 276 -4.78 -20.37 14.28
CA MET A 276 -4.28 -20.62 15.64
C MET A 276 -2.76 -20.54 15.77
N LYS A 277 -2.03 -20.92 14.71
CA LYS A 277 -0.56 -20.83 14.69
C LYS A 277 -0.08 -19.40 14.46
N LEU A 278 -0.75 -18.66 13.56
CA LEU A 278 -0.39 -17.28 13.23
C LEU A 278 -0.69 -16.28 14.36
N ALA A 279 -1.82 -16.45 15.07
CA ALA A 279 -2.22 -15.56 16.16
C ALA A 279 -3.12 -16.26 17.20
N LEU A 280 -2.51 -17.03 18.11
CA LEU A 280 -3.22 -17.90 19.06
C LEU A 280 -4.44 -17.28 19.79
N PHE A 281 -4.33 -16.03 20.24
CA PHE A 281 -5.38 -15.35 21.03
C PHE A 281 -6.10 -14.22 20.29
N ASN A 282 -5.62 -13.83 19.10
CA ASN A 282 -6.06 -12.62 18.41
C ASN A 282 -6.78 -12.97 17.10
N ILE A 283 -7.74 -13.88 17.20
CA ILE A 283 -8.53 -14.35 16.06
C ILE A 283 -9.94 -13.79 16.18
N ILE A 284 -10.38 -13.11 15.13
CA ILE A 284 -11.75 -12.68 14.93
C ILE A 284 -12.41 -13.65 13.95
N SER A 285 -13.21 -14.55 14.50
CA SER A 285 -14.05 -15.44 13.70
C SER A 285 -15.21 -14.64 13.12
N ILE A 286 -15.37 -14.69 11.80
CA ILE A 286 -16.54 -14.12 11.10
C ILE A 286 -17.67 -15.15 11.21
N PRO A 287 -18.77 -14.85 11.93
CA PRO A 287 -19.88 -15.77 12.08
C PRO A 287 -20.69 -15.91 10.79
N ASP A 288 -21.50 -16.96 10.73
CA ASP A 288 -22.48 -17.13 9.66
C ASP A 288 -23.48 -15.96 9.62
N ILE A 289 -24.08 -15.75 8.46
CA ILE A 289 -25.00 -14.64 8.23
C ILE A 289 -26.41 -15.04 8.60
N ASP A 290 -27.07 -14.18 9.36
CA ASP A 290 -28.49 -14.32 9.64
C ASP A 290 -29.36 -13.96 8.42
N LYS A 291 -30.59 -14.43 8.44
CA LYS A 291 -31.56 -14.23 7.36
C LYS A 291 -31.79 -12.75 7.01
N ASP A 292 -31.87 -11.87 8.01
CA ASP A 292 -32.16 -10.45 7.78
C ASP A 292 -30.98 -9.76 7.09
N THR A 293 -29.76 -10.06 7.53
CA THR A 293 -28.53 -9.59 6.90
C THR A 293 -28.41 -10.12 5.46
N ALA A 294 -28.74 -11.39 5.20
CA ALA A 294 -28.72 -11.96 3.85
C ALA A 294 -29.72 -11.27 2.90
N ILE A 295 -30.93 -10.97 3.39
CA ILE A 295 -31.94 -10.20 2.64
C ILE A 295 -31.41 -8.79 2.32
N GLN A 296 -30.73 -8.14 3.26
CA GLN A 296 -30.12 -6.83 3.01
C GLN A 296 -29.02 -6.88 1.96
N ILE A 297 -28.18 -7.93 1.96
CA ILE A 297 -27.14 -8.14 0.94
C ILE A 297 -27.81 -8.29 -0.43
N LEU A 298 -28.74 -9.24 -0.56
CA LEU A 298 -29.51 -9.49 -1.80
C LEU A 298 -30.19 -8.21 -2.31
N GLY A 299 -30.81 -7.45 -1.42
CA GLY A 299 -31.50 -6.20 -1.77
C GLY A 299 -30.56 -5.07 -2.20
N LYS A 300 -29.31 -5.03 -1.73
CA LYS A 300 -28.32 -4.04 -2.20
C LYS A 300 -27.68 -4.47 -3.52
N THR A 301 -27.54 -5.77 -3.78
CA THR A 301 -26.94 -6.29 -5.01
C THR A 301 -27.90 -6.19 -6.18
N LEU A 302 -29.19 -6.47 -5.98
CA LEU A 302 -30.24 -6.27 -6.98
C LEU A 302 -30.51 -4.77 -7.18
N ALA A 303 -30.50 -4.31 -8.44
CA ALA A 303 -30.74 -2.90 -8.78
C ALA A 303 -32.21 -2.48 -8.62
N ASP A 304 -33.14 -3.44 -8.67
CA ASP A 304 -34.58 -3.21 -8.62
C ASP A 304 -35.15 -3.58 -7.23
N LYS A 305 -35.77 -2.59 -6.58
CA LYS A 305 -36.41 -2.74 -5.27
C LYS A 305 -37.75 -3.46 -5.34
N ASP A 306 -38.37 -3.55 -6.52
CA ASP A 306 -39.66 -4.23 -6.70
C ASP A 306 -39.53 -5.76 -6.70
N LEU A 307 -38.34 -6.31 -6.94
CA LEU A 307 -38.04 -7.76 -6.84
C LEU A 307 -38.04 -8.28 -5.39
N LEU A 308 -37.91 -7.40 -4.39
CA LEU A 308 -37.97 -7.77 -2.97
C LEU A 308 -39.40 -7.93 -2.45
N LYS A 309 -40.43 -7.64 -3.26
CA LYS A 309 -41.84 -7.78 -2.86
C LYS A 309 -42.29 -9.24 -2.71
N ILE A 310 -41.43 -10.23 -2.95
CA ILE A 310 -41.75 -11.65 -2.82
C ILE A 310 -40.86 -12.29 -1.75
N ASN A 311 -41.35 -12.28 -0.50
CA ASN A 311 -40.65 -12.81 0.67
C ASN A 311 -40.32 -14.31 0.56
N ILE A 312 -41.16 -15.09 -0.13
CA ILE A 312 -41.02 -16.55 -0.21
C ILE A 312 -39.90 -16.97 -1.17
N THR A 313 -39.87 -16.45 -2.40
CA THR A 313 -38.85 -16.81 -3.40
C THR A 313 -37.46 -16.35 -2.96
N ALA A 314 -37.35 -15.13 -2.43
CA ALA A 314 -36.08 -14.63 -1.91
C ALA A 314 -35.58 -15.47 -0.72
N ALA A 315 -36.46 -15.83 0.23
CA ALA A 315 -36.07 -16.70 1.34
C ALA A 315 -35.62 -18.09 0.87
N SER A 316 -36.36 -18.71 -0.06
CA SER A 316 -36.02 -20.03 -0.60
C SER A 316 -34.68 -20.00 -1.35
N LEU A 317 -34.41 -18.94 -2.11
CA LEU A 317 -33.13 -18.77 -2.79
C LEU A 317 -31.98 -18.60 -1.78
N LEU A 318 -32.15 -17.77 -0.75
CA LEU A 318 -31.13 -17.56 0.28
C LEU A 318 -30.81 -18.83 1.07
N GLU A 319 -31.81 -19.68 1.33
CA GLU A 319 -31.63 -21.01 1.91
C GLU A 319 -30.77 -21.92 1.01
N GLN A 320 -31.07 -21.98 -0.30
CA GLN A 320 -30.27 -22.76 -1.25
C GLN A 320 -28.83 -22.23 -1.39
N LEU A 321 -28.65 -20.91 -1.31
CA LEU A 321 -27.32 -20.28 -1.34
C LEU A 321 -26.60 -20.35 0.02
N ALA A 322 -27.14 -21.10 0.98
CA ALA A 322 -26.60 -21.30 2.33
C ALA A 322 -26.25 -19.99 3.06
N TYR A 323 -26.96 -18.90 2.72
CA TYR A 323 -26.72 -17.55 3.24
C TYR A 323 -25.27 -17.02 3.04
N LEU A 324 -24.51 -17.57 2.08
CA LEU A 324 -23.13 -17.14 1.80
C LEU A 324 -23.10 -15.85 0.96
N PRO A 325 -22.44 -14.76 1.42
CA PRO A 325 -22.36 -13.49 0.67
C PRO A 325 -21.90 -13.62 -0.76
N LEU A 326 -20.89 -14.46 -0.98
CA LEU A 326 -20.34 -14.68 -2.31
C LEU A 326 -21.39 -15.28 -3.23
N ALA A 327 -22.06 -16.35 -2.79
CA ALA A 327 -23.11 -17.02 -3.55
C ALA A 327 -24.29 -16.07 -3.83
N ILE A 328 -24.72 -15.28 -2.84
CA ILE A 328 -25.77 -14.26 -2.99
C ILE A 328 -25.38 -13.21 -4.03
N THR A 329 -24.14 -12.72 -3.99
CA THR A 329 -23.65 -11.69 -4.90
C THR A 329 -23.52 -12.22 -6.32
N GLN A 330 -23.03 -13.46 -6.49
CA GLN A 330 -22.93 -14.13 -7.79
C GLN A 330 -24.32 -14.40 -8.39
N ALA A 331 -25.26 -14.94 -7.61
CA ALA A 331 -26.64 -15.13 -8.03
C ALA A 331 -27.28 -13.80 -8.45
N SER A 332 -27.07 -12.74 -7.67
CA SER A 332 -27.58 -11.40 -8.01
C SER A 332 -26.98 -10.86 -9.30
N ALA A 333 -25.67 -11.05 -9.51
CA ALA A 333 -24.99 -10.62 -10.72
C ALA A 333 -25.55 -11.36 -11.94
N TYR A 334 -25.71 -12.68 -11.85
CA TYR A 334 -26.30 -13.51 -12.91
C TYR A 334 -27.71 -13.04 -13.28
N VAL A 335 -28.56 -12.81 -12.26
CA VAL A 335 -29.95 -12.35 -12.44
C VAL A 335 -29.99 -11.00 -13.16
N VAL A 336 -29.13 -10.07 -12.77
CA VAL A 336 -29.05 -8.73 -13.38
C VAL A 336 -28.50 -8.80 -14.80
N GLU A 337 -27.44 -9.58 -15.03
CA GLU A 337 -26.77 -9.69 -16.33
C GLU A 337 -27.67 -10.36 -17.37
N ASN A 338 -28.38 -11.42 -16.99
CA ASN A 338 -29.29 -12.16 -17.87
C ASN A 338 -30.70 -11.57 -17.91
N SER A 339 -30.99 -10.54 -17.11
CA SER A 339 -32.32 -9.91 -17.03
C SER A 339 -33.46 -10.91 -16.75
N ILE A 340 -33.20 -11.90 -15.89
CA ILE A 340 -34.19 -12.92 -15.50
C ILE A 340 -34.79 -12.61 -14.13
N SER A 341 -35.89 -13.28 -13.76
CA SER A 341 -36.45 -13.14 -12.40
C SER A 341 -35.71 -14.03 -11.38
N LEU A 342 -35.85 -13.72 -10.08
CA LEU A 342 -35.34 -14.60 -9.02
C LEU A 342 -35.99 -15.99 -9.06
N SER A 343 -37.25 -16.08 -9.48
CA SER A 343 -37.95 -17.36 -9.65
C SER A 343 -37.36 -18.18 -10.80
N ASP A 344 -37.00 -17.55 -11.91
CA ASP A 344 -36.38 -18.26 -13.05
C ASP A 344 -34.99 -18.77 -12.65
N TYR A 345 -34.19 -17.95 -11.95
CA TYR A 345 -32.89 -18.38 -11.45
C TYR A 345 -33.00 -19.54 -10.45
N LEU A 346 -33.99 -19.48 -9.54
CA LEU A 346 -34.24 -20.56 -8.60
C LEU A 346 -34.60 -21.88 -9.30
N ALA A 347 -35.41 -21.81 -10.37
CA ALA A 347 -35.74 -22.98 -11.18
C ALA A 347 -34.49 -23.57 -11.87
N LEU A 348 -33.63 -22.72 -12.44
CA LEU A 348 -32.36 -23.14 -13.04
C LEU A 348 -31.44 -23.83 -12.03
N LEU A 349 -31.36 -23.32 -10.80
CA LEU A 349 -30.54 -23.93 -9.75
C LEU A 349 -31.06 -25.33 -9.37
N GLN A 350 -32.39 -25.48 -9.28
CA GLN A 350 -33.04 -26.75 -8.95
C GLN A 350 -32.93 -27.80 -10.07
N GLU A 351 -32.96 -27.39 -11.34
CA GLU A 351 -32.72 -28.27 -12.48
C GLU A 351 -31.27 -28.78 -12.50
N GLN A 352 -30.30 -27.94 -12.16
CA GLN A 352 -28.88 -28.31 -12.16
C GLN A 352 -28.42 -29.14 -10.94
N GLU A 353 -29.11 -29.05 -9.79
CA GLU A 353 -28.85 -29.98 -8.68
C GLU A 353 -29.17 -31.44 -9.05
N GLN A 354 -30.00 -31.68 -10.08
CA GLN A 354 -30.31 -33.02 -10.58
C GLN A 354 -29.29 -33.54 -11.61
N ASP A 355 -28.63 -32.63 -12.34
CA ASP A 355 -27.57 -32.91 -13.32
C ASP A 355 -26.31 -32.13 -12.93
N ALA A 356 -25.54 -32.66 -11.96
CA ALA A 356 -24.40 -31.97 -11.33
C ALA A 356 -23.36 -31.41 -12.34
N VAL A 357 -23.56 -30.16 -12.74
CA VAL A 357 -22.62 -29.31 -13.47
C VAL A 357 -22.39 -28.06 -12.62
N ASP A 358 -21.11 -27.72 -12.45
CA ASP A 358 -20.64 -26.60 -11.65
C ASP A 358 -21.01 -25.27 -12.34
N LEU A 359 -22.07 -24.59 -11.87
CA LEU A 359 -22.48 -23.24 -12.32
C LEU A 359 -21.60 -22.11 -11.78
N SER A 360 -20.39 -22.39 -11.28
CA SER A 360 -19.43 -21.34 -10.97
C SER A 360 -18.81 -20.75 -12.25
N GLU A 361 -19.63 -20.13 -13.10
CA GLU A 361 -19.09 -19.13 -14.01
C GLU A 361 -18.45 -18.01 -13.17
N ASP A 362 -17.19 -17.68 -13.47
CA ASP A 362 -16.41 -16.68 -12.75
C ASP A 362 -16.91 -15.26 -13.07
N PHE A 363 -18.06 -14.88 -12.49
CA PHE A 363 -18.58 -13.52 -12.59
C PHE A 363 -17.61 -12.54 -11.93
N ARG A 364 -17.33 -11.42 -12.63
CA ARG A 364 -16.43 -10.37 -12.14
C ARG A 364 -16.98 -9.73 -10.86
N ASP A 365 -16.35 -10.04 -9.73
CA ASP A 365 -16.51 -9.30 -8.47
C ASP A 365 -15.37 -8.25 -8.36
N PRO A 366 -15.67 -6.94 -8.27
CA PRO A 366 -14.68 -5.88 -8.05
C PRO A 366 -13.82 -6.07 -6.78
N GLY A 367 -14.29 -6.88 -5.82
CA GLY A 367 -13.57 -7.28 -4.62
C GLY A 367 -12.64 -8.50 -4.78
N ARG A 368 -12.50 -9.04 -5.99
CA ARG A 368 -11.70 -10.23 -6.29
C ARG A 368 -10.47 -9.87 -7.14
N TYR A 369 -9.40 -10.65 -6.98
CA TYR A 369 -8.24 -10.56 -7.87
C TYR A 369 -8.65 -10.96 -9.30
N LYS A 370 -8.19 -10.21 -10.30
CA LYS A 370 -8.44 -10.51 -11.72
C LYS A 370 -7.64 -11.75 -12.13
N GLU A 371 -8.25 -12.91 -11.92
CA GLU A 371 -7.79 -14.25 -12.28
C GLU A 371 -6.38 -14.67 -11.80
N ILE A 372 -6.27 -15.98 -11.60
CA ILE A 372 -5.17 -16.76 -11.06
C ILE A 372 -4.30 -17.24 -12.23
#